data_AF-A0A954KT47-F1
#
_entry.id   AF-A0A954KT47-F1
#
_cell.length_a   1.000
_cell.length_b   1.000
_cell.length_c   1.000
_cell.angle_alpha   90.00
_cell.angle_beta   90.00
_cell.angle_gamma   90.00
#
_symmetry.space_group_name_H-M   'P 1'
#
loop_
_entity.id
_entity.type
_entity.pdbx_description
1 polymer ?
#
loop_
_entity_poly.entity_id
_entity_poly.type
_entity_poly.pdbx_seq_one_letter_code
_entity_poly.pdbx_strand_id
1 'polypeptide(L)'
;MKIVDWMLSLRRSTRLSKRSSRQHQKSSVSNRSGIEHLEDRTLLTIAFDFNYGGAIGSGIGFEDATDGQARRDSLEAAAATFGAFFDETGTIEVDVTSYSNSSSSTLASAGSSFFLGGSGDFSHRIAAAKILTGIDLNGGDSDASLSVNWAKSFELASDFQAGEYDFTAVIMHELSHVLGFNSLIAQNGT
;
A
#
# COMPACT_ATOMS: atom_id res chain seq x y z
N MET A 1 -16.99 -2.25 -31.26
CA MET A 1 -16.42 -3.59 -31.05
C MET A 1 -16.47 -3.83 -29.54
N LYS A 2 -17.28 -4.79 -29.07
CA LYS A 2 -17.72 -4.89 -27.67
C LYS A 2 -16.72 -5.66 -26.82
N ILE A 3 -16.27 -5.06 -25.72
CA ILE A 3 -15.30 -5.59 -24.75
C ILE A 3 -16.06 -6.40 -23.70
N VAL A 4 -16.59 -7.56 -24.09
CA VAL A 4 -17.26 -8.51 -23.20
C VAL A 4 -17.10 -9.90 -23.82
N ASP A 5 -15.90 -10.48 -23.74
CA ASP A 5 -15.68 -11.89 -24.13
C ASP A 5 -14.29 -12.45 -23.72
N TRP A 6 -13.83 -12.22 -22.48
CA TRP A 6 -12.53 -12.74 -22.03
C TRP A 6 -12.52 -13.29 -20.59
N MET A 7 -13.42 -14.23 -20.27
CA MET A 7 -13.29 -15.00 -19.02
C MET A 7 -13.87 -16.43 -19.06
N LEU A 8 -13.72 -17.15 -20.19
CA LEU A 8 -14.07 -18.58 -20.29
C LEU A 8 -13.06 -19.35 -21.15
N SER A 9 -11.84 -19.58 -20.64
CA SER A 9 -10.97 -20.63 -21.19
C SER A 9 -9.83 -21.01 -20.24
N LEU A 10 -10.10 -21.88 -19.26
CA LEU A 10 -9.11 -22.87 -18.82
C LEU A 10 -9.74 -24.25 -18.90
N ARG A 11 -9.47 -24.89 -20.04
CA ARG A 11 -9.86 -26.26 -20.35
C ARG A 11 -9.06 -27.26 -19.50
N ARG A 12 -9.81 -28.14 -18.85
CA ARG A 12 -9.59 -29.60 -18.67
C ARG A 12 -8.23 -30.16 -19.10
N SER A 13 -7.55 -30.79 -18.15
CA SER A 13 -6.66 -31.91 -18.43
C SER A 13 -7.10 -33.16 -17.65
N THR A 14 -7.75 -34.08 -18.36
CA THR A 14 -7.94 -35.47 -17.95
C THR A 14 -6.84 -36.32 -18.56
N ARG A 15 -6.08 -37.06 -17.75
CA ARG A 15 -5.39 -38.29 -18.17
C ARG A 15 -5.54 -39.37 -17.09
N LEU A 16 -6.29 -40.41 -17.45
CA LEU A 16 -6.33 -41.71 -16.79
C LEU A 16 -5.17 -42.57 -17.31
N SER A 17 -4.48 -43.32 -16.45
CA SER A 17 -3.91 -44.63 -16.82
C SER A 17 -3.44 -45.47 -15.61
N LYS A 18 -4.13 -46.61 -15.47
CA LYS A 18 -3.70 -47.96 -15.02
C LYS A 18 -3.51 -48.30 -13.53
N ARG A 19 -4.43 -49.17 -13.10
CA ARG A 19 -4.39 -50.15 -12.00
C ARG A 19 -3.21 -51.13 -12.09
N SER A 20 -2.65 -51.47 -10.93
CA SER A 20 -2.25 -52.84 -10.58
C SER A 20 -2.55 -53.09 -9.09
N SER A 21 -2.94 -54.32 -8.76
CA SER A 21 -3.57 -54.76 -7.51
C SER A 21 -2.67 -55.72 -6.74
N ARG A 22 -2.60 -55.60 -5.40
CA ARG A 22 -3.07 -56.60 -4.39
C ARG A 22 -2.39 -56.41 -3.01
N GLN A 23 -3.26 -56.37 -1.98
CA GLN A 23 -3.19 -57.03 -0.65
C GLN A 23 -1.96 -56.77 0.26
N HIS A 24 -2.04 -56.68 1.58
CA HIS A 24 -3.08 -56.46 2.60
C HIS A 24 -2.27 -56.38 3.91
N GLN A 25 -2.35 -55.31 4.70
CA GLN A 25 -2.13 -55.42 6.15
C GLN A 25 -2.85 -54.28 6.86
N LYS A 26 -3.85 -54.64 7.68
CA LYS A 26 -4.60 -53.74 8.55
C LYS A 26 -3.87 -53.64 9.88
N SER A 27 -3.65 -52.42 10.37
CA SER A 27 -3.79 -52.10 11.80
C SER A 27 -3.83 -50.59 12.05
N SER A 28 -4.92 -50.20 12.73
CA SER A 28 -5.16 -49.06 13.64
C SER A 28 -5.00 -47.60 13.15
N VAL A 29 -6.15 -46.93 13.20
CA VAL A 29 -6.42 -45.48 13.11
C VAL A 29 -5.76 -44.69 14.23
N SER A 30 -5.16 -43.53 13.91
CA SER A 30 -5.30 -42.27 14.68
C SER A 30 -4.56 -41.10 14.00
N ASN A 31 -5.33 -40.30 13.25
CA ASN A 31 -5.37 -38.84 13.14
C ASN A 31 -4.17 -37.94 13.55
N ARG A 32 -4.06 -36.81 12.82
CA ARG A 32 -3.16 -35.63 12.92
C ARG A 32 -1.92 -35.76 12.03
N SER A 33 -1.64 -34.88 11.07
CA SER A 33 -1.94 -33.46 10.95
C SER A 33 -1.86 -33.11 9.46
N GLY A 34 -3.00 -32.88 8.82
CA GLY A 34 -3.04 -32.17 7.55
C GLY A 34 -2.66 -30.73 7.80
N ILE A 35 -1.39 -30.41 7.60
CA ILE A 35 -0.94 -29.04 7.40
C ILE A 35 -0.04 -29.11 6.17
N GLU A 36 -0.65 -29.08 4.99
CA GLU A 36 0.05 -28.55 3.82
C GLU A 36 0.01 -27.03 3.96
N HIS A 37 1.03 -26.45 4.61
CA HIS A 37 1.28 -25.01 4.57
C HIS A 37 2.59 -24.79 3.82
N LEU A 38 2.55 -24.95 2.51
CA LEU A 38 3.60 -24.45 1.62
C LEU A 38 2.92 -23.93 0.35
N GLU A 39 1.91 -23.06 0.52
CA GLU A 39 1.76 -22.02 -0.49
C GLU A 39 2.98 -21.13 -0.31
N ASP A 40 3.76 -21.04 -1.39
CA ASP A 40 4.87 -20.11 -1.54
C ASP A 40 4.34 -18.74 -1.14
N ARG A 41 4.68 -18.28 0.07
CA ARG A 41 4.24 -16.99 0.59
C ARG A 41 5.02 -15.91 -0.14
N THR A 42 4.69 -15.68 -1.40
CA THR A 42 4.91 -14.37 -2.00
C THR A 42 4.24 -13.38 -1.04
N LEU A 43 5.04 -12.60 -0.32
CA LEU A 43 4.55 -11.54 0.55
C LEU A 43 3.86 -10.53 -0.36
N LEU A 44 2.55 -10.68 -0.53
CA LEU A 44 1.75 -9.68 -1.21
C LEU A 44 1.75 -8.45 -0.31
N THR A 45 2.22 -7.35 -0.86
CA THR A 45 2.27 -6.06 -0.19
C THR A 45 2.20 -4.98 -1.24
N ILE A 46 1.51 -3.91 -0.90
CA ILE A 46 1.68 -2.65 -1.60
C ILE A 46 2.98 -2.03 -1.10
N ALA A 47 3.88 -1.67 -2.01
CA ALA A 47 5.10 -0.93 -1.70
C ALA A 47 4.88 0.55 -2.03
N PHE A 48 5.37 1.43 -1.16
CA PHE A 48 5.43 2.87 -1.41
C PHE A 48 6.90 3.22 -1.64
N ASP A 49 7.22 3.72 -2.83
CA ASP A 49 8.57 4.15 -3.21
C ASP A 49 8.64 5.67 -3.09
N PHE A 50 9.38 6.16 -2.10
CA PHE A 50 9.39 7.57 -1.73
C PHE A 50 10.49 8.35 -2.44
N ASN A 51 10.07 9.32 -3.25
CA ASN A 51 10.94 10.30 -3.89
C ASN A 51 11.11 11.52 -2.98
N TYR A 52 12.20 11.56 -2.21
CA TYR A 52 12.52 12.69 -1.34
C TYR A 52 13.03 13.90 -2.15
N GLY A 53 12.48 15.08 -1.87
CA GLY A 53 12.79 16.32 -2.61
C GLY A 53 14.22 16.84 -2.46
N GLY A 54 14.98 16.38 -1.46
CA GLY A 54 16.37 16.78 -1.25
C GLY A 54 17.23 15.75 -0.51
N ALA A 55 18.51 16.07 -0.36
CA ALA A 55 19.46 15.27 0.42
C ALA A 55 19.34 15.57 1.93
N ILE A 56 19.81 14.65 2.77
CA ILE A 56 19.97 14.94 4.21
C ILE A 56 20.90 16.14 4.38
N GLY A 57 20.46 17.11 5.19
CA GLY A 57 21.14 18.36 5.44
C GLY A 57 20.89 19.47 4.42
N SER A 58 20.05 19.25 3.40
CA SER A 58 19.72 20.30 2.42
C SER A 58 18.51 21.16 2.82
N GLY A 59 17.83 20.86 3.93
CA GLY A 59 16.59 21.56 4.28
C GLY A 59 16.07 21.21 5.67
N ILE A 60 14.75 21.18 5.80
CA ILE A 60 14.03 20.87 7.04
C ILE A 60 13.40 19.49 6.94
N GLY A 61 12.86 18.97 8.04
CA GLY A 61 12.02 17.79 7.98
C GLY A 61 12.78 16.55 7.53
N PHE A 62 12.37 15.94 6.42
CA PHE A 62 13.07 14.82 5.79
C PHE A 62 14.45 15.19 5.25
N GLU A 63 14.72 16.47 5.01
CA GLU A 63 16.01 17.01 4.57
C GLU A 63 16.82 17.59 5.73
N ASP A 64 16.36 17.46 6.98
CA ASP A 64 17.07 17.95 8.17
C ASP A 64 18.40 17.21 8.37
N ALA A 65 19.45 17.93 8.77
CA ALA A 65 20.80 17.38 8.91
C ALA A 65 20.94 16.39 10.08
N THR A 66 20.12 16.53 11.11
CA THR A 66 20.20 15.74 12.35
C THR A 66 19.11 14.67 12.36
N ASP A 67 17.87 15.09 12.17
CA ASP A 67 16.70 14.23 12.34
C ASP A 67 16.21 13.63 11.01
N GLY A 68 16.70 14.13 9.87
CA GLY A 68 16.16 13.79 8.56
C GLY A 68 16.18 12.29 8.29
N GLN A 69 17.28 11.60 8.64
CA GLN A 69 17.37 10.15 8.44
C GLN A 69 16.34 9.40 9.28
N ALA A 70 16.21 9.72 10.57
CA ALA A 70 15.24 9.08 11.45
C ALA A 70 13.79 9.31 10.98
N ARG A 71 13.49 10.49 10.43
CA ARG A 71 12.19 10.81 9.85
C ARG A 71 11.90 9.99 8.59
N ARG A 72 12.88 9.82 7.70
CA ARG A 72 12.76 8.95 6.53
C ARG A 72 12.53 7.51 6.96
N ASP A 73 13.37 6.99 7.86
CA ASP A 73 13.25 5.61 8.37
C ASP A 73 11.87 5.34 9.00
N SER A 74 11.32 6.31 9.74
CA SER A 74 10.00 6.22 10.34
C SER A 74 8.87 6.25 9.27
N LEU A 75 9.02 7.06 8.22
CA LEU A 75 8.09 7.08 7.07
C LEU A 75 8.09 5.73 6.34
N GLU A 76 9.27 5.20 6.02
CA GLU A 76 9.43 3.89 5.37
C GLU A 76 8.80 2.78 6.22
N ALA A 77 9.04 2.78 7.53
CA ALA A 77 8.50 1.77 8.44
C ALA A 77 6.97 1.83 8.56
N ALA A 78 6.41 3.04 8.64
CA ALA A 78 4.96 3.24 8.67
C ALA A 78 4.31 2.78 7.35
N ALA A 79 4.94 3.08 6.21
CA ALA A 79 4.46 2.67 4.89
C ALA A 79 4.53 1.16 4.69
N ALA A 80 5.62 0.51 5.12
CA ALA A 80 5.75 -0.94 5.09
C ALA A 80 4.69 -1.62 5.97
N THR A 81 4.40 -1.05 7.15
CA THR A 81 3.34 -1.54 8.04
C THR A 81 1.96 -1.42 7.40
N PHE A 82 1.67 -0.29 6.77
CA PHE A 82 0.40 -0.06 6.08
C PHE A 82 0.23 -0.96 4.85
N GLY A 83 1.27 -1.07 4.02
CA GLY A 83 1.28 -1.88 2.80
C GLY A 83 1.04 -3.37 3.08
N ALA A 84 1.52 -3.86 4.23
CA ALA A 84 1.33 -5.24 4.67
C ALA A 84 -0.11 -5.60 5.08
N PHE A 85 -1.03 -4.63 5.13
CA PHE A 85 -2.46 -4.92 5.34
C PHE A 85 -3.19 -5.44 4.10
N PHE A 86 -2.57 -5.36 2.92
CA PHE A 86 -3.21 -5.67 1.65
C PHE A 86 -2.65 -6.96 1.05
N ASP A 87 -3.55 -7.82 0.58
CA ASP A 87 -3.19 -9.05 -0.17
C ASP A 87 -2.96 -8.78 -1.67
N GLU A 88 -2.55 -7.56 -2.03
CA GLU A 88 -2.27 -7.14 -3.40
C GLU A 88 -0.80 -6.74 -3.55
N THR A 89 -0.26 -6.81 -4.76
CA THR A 89 1.11 -6.38 -5.06
C THR A 89 1.15 -5.23 -6.05
N GLY A 90 1.92 -4.22 -5.71
CA GLY A 90 2.33 -3.18 -6.65
C GLY A 90 3.14 -2.09 -5.96
N THR A 91 3.81 -1.28 -6.75
CA THR A 91 4.61 -0.15 -6.25
C THR A 91 3.89 1.15 -6.61
N ILE A 92 3.72 2.00 -5.60
CA ILE A 92 3.21 3.36 -5.73
C ILE A 92 4.37 4.31 -5.53
N GLU A 93 4.70 5.09 -6.55
CA GLU A 93 5.70 6.16 -6.47
C GLU A 93 5.06 7.37 -5.78
N VAL A 94 5.73 7.90 -4.75
CA VAL A 94 5.20 8.97 -3.92
C VAL A 94 6.24 10.08 -3.79
N ASP A 95 5.90 11.28 -4.25
CA ASP A 95 6.74 12.45 -4.05
C ASP A 95 6.57 13.01 -2.64
N VAL A 96 7.67 13.11 -1.89
CA VAL A 96 7.67 13.49 -0.48
C VAL A 96 8.25 14.88 -0.29
N THR A 97 7.53 15.70 0.46
CA THR A 97 7.96 17.07 0.78
C THR A 97 7.81 17.41 2.26
N SER A 98 8.66 18.33 2.70
CA SER A 98 8.67 18.89 4.05
C SER A 98 8.18 20.34 4.02
N TYR A 99 7.32 20.73 4.95
CA TYR A 99 7.01 22.14 5.20
C TYR A 99 6.91 22.43 6.71
N SER A 100 6.87 23.71 7.09
CA SER A 100 6.74 24.12 8.49
C SER A 100 5.80 25.32 8.61
N ASN A 101 4.63 25.09 9.19
CA ASN A 101 3.63 26.13 9.46
C ASN A 101 2.92 25.85 10.79
N SER A 102 3.27 26.60 11.83
CA SER A 102 2.69 26.43 13.17
C SER A 102 1.22 26.83 13.25
N SER A 103 0.77 27.76 12.41
CA SER A 103 -0.61 28.23 12.35
C SER A 103 -1.56 27.27 11.64
N SER A 104 -1.05 26.33 10.83
CA SER A 104 -1.86 25.29 10.21
C SER A 104 -2.25 24.22 11.23
N SER A 105 -3.48 23.72 11.21
CA SER A 105 -3.89 22.54 11.97
C SER A 105 -3.55 21.22 11.26
N THR A 106 -3.19 21.27 9.98
CA THR A 106 -2.82 20.10 9.19
C THR A 106 -1.48 19.54 9.66
N LEU A 107 -1.46 18.24 9.99
CA LEU A 107 -0.27 17.50 10.41
C LEU A 107 0.52 17.01 9.20
N ALA A 108 -0.18 16.41 8.25
CA ALA A 108 0.34 15.97 6.97
C ALA A 108 -0.80 15.99 5.94
N SER A 109 -0.46 15.76 4.67
CA SER A 109 -1.43 15.57 3.60
C SER A 109 -0.83 14.65 2.55
N ALA A 110 -1.57 13.62 2.15
CA ALA A 110 -1.24 12.85 0.96
C ALA A 110 -2.45 12.59 0.06
N GLY A 111 -2.16 12.23 -1.19
CA GLY A 111 -3.20 11.85 -2.14
C GLY A 111 -2.64 11.51 -3.51
N SER A 112 -3.48 10.83 -4.30
CA SER A 112 -3.23 10.50 -5.70
C SER A 112 -4.19 11.26 -6.61
N SER A 113 -3.75 11.59 -7.83
CA SER A 113 -4.64 12.17 -8.84
C SER A 113 -5.81 11.23 -9.18
N PHE A 114 -6.90 11.80 -9.67
CA PHE A 114 -8.05 11.03 -10.13
C PHE A 114 -8.02 10.89 -11.65
N PHE A 115 -8.57 9.80 -12.15
CA PHE A 115 -9.08 9.76 -13.52
C PHE A 115 -10.60 9.59 -13.47
N LEU A 116 -11.28 10.33 -14.34
CA LEU A 116 -12.72 10.24 -14.48
C LEU A 116 -13.05 8.90 -15.13
N GLY A 117 -13.95 8.15 -14.50
CA GLY A 117 -14.61 7.03 -15.17
C GLY A 117 -15.46 7.51 -16.35
N GLY A 118 -15.95 6.57 -17.16
CA GLY A 118 -16.91 6.87 -18.22
C GLY A 118 -18.18 7.53 -17.67
N SER A 119 -19.06 8.03 -18.55
CA SER A 119 -20.32 8.64 -18.12
C SER A 119 -21.14 7.68 -17.24
N GLY A 120 -21.36 8.05 -15.98
CA GLY A 120 -22.11 7.26 -15.00
C GLY A 120 -21.27 6.36 -14.09
N ASP A 121 -19.94 6.49 -14.12
CA ASP A 121 -19.02 5.70 -13.29
C ASP A 121 -18.42 6.53 -12.14
N PHE A 122 -17.90 5.85 -11.11
CA PHE A 122 -17.20 6.47 -10.00
C PHE A 122 -15.83 6.99 -10.43
N SER A 123 -15.33 8.01 -9.71
CA SER A 123 -13.95 8.47 -9.90
C SER A 123 -13.00 7.51 -9.21
N HIS A 124 -11.91 7.15 -9.88
CA HIS A 124 -10.91 6.23 -9.35
C HIS A 124 -9.59 6.98 -9.13
N ARG A 125 -8.85 6.63 -8.08
CA ARG A 125 -7.47 7.13 -7.87
C ARG A 125 -6.52 6.39 -8.80
N ILE A 126 -5.55 7.11 -9.35
CA ILE A 126 -4.52 6.56 -10.22
C ILE A 126 -3.71 5.47 -9.48
N ALA A 127 -3.25 5.76 -8.26
CA ALA A 127 -2.49 4.80 -7.46
C ALA A 127 -3.26 3.49 -7.19
N ALA A 128 -4.53 3.59 -6.78
CA ALA A 128 -5.37 2.42 -6.54
C ALA A 128 -5.60 1.59 -7.82
N ALA A 129 -5.82 2.25 -8.96
CA ALA A 129 -5.96 1.57 -10.23
C ALA A 129 -4.67 0.88 -10.69
N LYS A 130 -3.50 1.47 -10.43
CA LYS A 130 -2.19 0.85 -10.70
C LYS A 130 -2.03 -0.45 -9.93
N ILE A 131 -2.39 -0.48 -8.64
CA ILE A 131 -2.38 -1.71 -7.84
C ILE A 131 -3.34 -2.77 -8.38
N LEU A 132 -4.60 -2.39 -8.68
CA LEU A 132 -5.63 -3.36 -9.08
C LEU A 132 -5.46 -3.90 -10.50
N THR A 133 -4.84 -3.13 -11.40
CA THR A 133 -4.77 -3.47 -12.83
C THR A 133 -3.35 -3.77 -13.31
N GLY A 134 -2.33 -3.35 -12.55
CA GLY A 134 -0.93 -3.36 -12.98
C GLY A 134 -0.59 -2.34 -14.07
N ILE A 135 -1.53 -1.45 -14.42
CA ILE A 135 -1.34 -0.43 -15.47
C ILE A 135 -1.01 0.91 -14.82
N ASP A 136 0.11 1.48 -15.22
CA ASP A 136 0.47 2.86 -14.93
C ASP A 136 -0.29 3.82 -15.86
N LEU A 137 -1.17 4.64 -15.27
CA LEU A 137 -2.08 5.55 -16.00
C LEU A 137 -1.53 6.97 -16.16
N ASN A 138 -0.50 7.31 -15.39
CA ASN A 138 0.17 8.61 -15.33
C ASN A 138 1.53 8.58 -16.03
N GLY A 139 2.02 7.40 -16.43
CA GLY A 139 3.34 7.27 -17.05
C GLY A 139 4.44 7.59 -16.04
N GLY A 140 5.49 8.28 -16.48
CA GLY A 140 6.65 8.56 -15.62
C GLY A 140 6.44 9.63 -14.53
N ASP A 141 5.23 10.15 -14.36
CA ASP A 141 4.90 11.06 -13.25
C ASP A 141 4.64 10.25 -11.97
N SER A 142 4.91 10.83 -10.79
CA SER A 142 4.65 10.16 -9.51
C SER A 142 3.16 9.84 -9.31
N ASP A 143 2.85 8.68 -8.73
CA ASP A 143 1.47 8.21 -8.52
C ASP A 143 0.74 9.01 -7.44
N ALA A 144 1.49 9.57 -6.50
CA ALA A 144 0.98 10.31 -5.37
C ALA A 144 1.95 11.37 -4.86
N SER A 145 1.46 12.22 -3.96
CA SER A 145 2.28 13.14 -3.20
C SER A 145 1.97 13.01 -1.71
N LEU A 146 2.98 13.26 -0.87
CA LEU A 146 2.89 13.31 0.58
C LEU A 146 3.67 14.52 1.09
N SER A 147 3.06 15.26 2.01
CA SER A 147 3.68 16.43 2.64
C SER A 147 3.49 16.40 4.15
N VAL A 148 4.56 16.68 4.90
CA VAL A 148 4.53 16.69 6.38
C VAL A 148 4.83 18.08 6.92
N ASN A 149 4.03 18.50 7.92
CA ASN A 149 4.21 19.76 8.64
C ASN A 149 5.12 19.59 9.86
N TRP A 150 6.41 19.85 9.70
CA TRP A 150 7.40 19.74 10.77
C TRP A 150 7.37 20.87 11.81
N ALA A 151 6.38 21.78 11.75
CA ALA A 151 6.06 22.66 12.88
C ALA A 151 5.28 21.94 14.00
N LYS A 152 4.91 20.67 13.79
CA LYS A 152 4.19 19.83 14.75
C LYS A 152 5.17 18.88 15.44
N SER A 153 4.90 18.58 16.71
CA SER A 153 5.70 17.64 17.49
C SER A 153 5.23 16.22 17.19
N PHE A 154 6.11 15.41 16.63
CA PHE A 154 5.83 14.02 16.27
C PHE A 154 6.72 13.09 17.09
N GLU A 155 6.13 12.03 17.62
CA GLU A 155 6.87 10.88 18.13
C GLU A 155 7.11 9.90 16.98
N LEU A 156 8.38 9.59 16.70
CA LEU A 156 8.80 8.76 15.57
C LEU A 156 8.99 7.28 15.93
N ALA A 157 9.09 6.97 17.22
CA ALA A 157 9.42 5.65 17.74
C ALA A 157 8.40 5.21 18.79
N SER A 158 8.82 5.04 20.03
CA SER A 158 7.98 4.50 21.12
C SER A 158 8.18 5.21 22.45
N ASP A 159 8.73 6.43 22.47
CA ASP A 159 8.95 7.23 23.69
C ASP A 159 8.00 8.42 23.79
N PHE A 160 6.70 8.12 23.62
CA PHE A 160 5.64 9.13 23.54
C PHE A 160 5.58 10.05 24.76
N GLN A 161 5.61 11.36 24.50
CA GLN A 161 5.41 12.41 25.49
C GLN A 161 4.07 13.13 25.33
N ALA A 162 3.62 13.76 26.42
CA ALA A 162 2.40 14.54 26.40
C ALA A 162 2.50 15.72 25.41
N GLY A 163 1.60 15.74 24.42
CA GLY A 163 1.53 16.80 23.40
C GLY A 163 2.12 16.41 22.05
N GLU A 164 2.66 15.21 21.90
CA GLU A 164 3.15 14.68 20.63
C GLU A 164 2.05 13.97 19.84
N TYR A 165 2.23 13.94 18.52
CA TYR A 165 1.42 13.13 17.61
C TYR A 165 2.17 11.84 17.26
N ASP A 166 1.45 10.74 17.20
CA ASP A 166 1.98 9.46 16.68
C ASP A 166 2.22 9.61 15.17
N PHE A 167 3.49 9.66 14.77
CA PHE A 167 3.87 9.82 13.37
C PHE A 167 3.42 8.64 12.52
N THR A 168 3.53 7.42 13.05
CA THR A 168 3.15 6.20 12.32
C THR A 168 1.66 6.25 12.00
N ALA A 169 0.81 6.55 12.98
CA ALA A 169 -0.63 6.66 12.78
C ALA A 169 -1.00 7.76 11.77
N VAL A 170 -0.31 8.92 11.83
CA VAL A 170 -0.52 10.01 10.87
C VAL A 170 -0.15 9.58 9.46
N ILE A 171 1.02 8.98 9.25
CA ILE A 171 1.44 8.52 7.91
C ILE A 171 0.50 7.45 7.38
N MET A 172 0.07 6.48 8.19
CA MET A 172 -0.89 5.46 7.75
C MET A 172 -2.24 6.09 7.38
N HIS A 173 -2.69 7.12 8.10
CA HIS A 173 -3.87 7.90 7.74
C HIS A 173 -3.69 8.57 6.37
N GLU A 174 -2.57 9.24 6.14
CA GLU A 174 -2.31 9.91 4.86
C GLU A 174 -2.18 8.92 3.69
N LEU A 175 -1.50 7.79 3.86
CA LEU A 175 -1.39 6.76 2.82
C LEU A 175 -2.74 6.13 2.47
N SER A 176 -3.71 6.13 3.40
CA SER A 176 -5.09 5.76 3.06
C SER A 176 -5.71 6.71 2.03
N HIS A 177 -5.36 8.00 2.08
CA HIS A 177 -5.81 8.99 1.10
C HIS A 177 -5.23 8.75 -0.30
N VAL A 178 -4.00 8.23 -0.38
CA VAL A 178 -3.39 7.80 -1.65
C VAL A 178 -4.21 6.71 -2.33
N LEU A 179 -4.73 5.75 -1.55
CA LEU A 179 -5.56 4.65 -2.05
C LEU A 179 -7.03 5.04 -2.28
N GLY A 180 -7.43 6.25 -1.90
CA GLY A 180 -8.74 6.81 -2.22
C GLY A 180 -9.74 6.90 -1.07
N PHE A 181 -9.34 6.59 0.15
CA PHE A 181 -10.15 6.93 1.32
C PHE A 181 -10.14 8.45 1.50
N ASN A 182 -11.28 9.09 1.68
CA ASN A 182 -11.32 10.53 1.96
C ASN A 182 -11.85 10.79 3.37
N SER A 183 -11.33 11.82 4.03
CA SER A 183 -11.78 12.26 5.34
C SER A 183 -13.23 12.77 5.31
N LEU A 184 -13.67 13.26 4.15
CA LEU A 184 -15.05 13.66 3.85
C LEU A 184 -15.45 13.04 2.51
N ILE A 185 -16.72 12.68 2.33
CA ILE A 185 -17.18 12.06 1.08
C ILE A 185 -18.43 12.76 0.54
N ALA A 186 -18.34 13.27 -0.68
CA ALA A 186 -19.47 13.74 -1.45
C ALA A 186 -20.19 12.58 -2.15
N GLN A 187 -21.37 12.85 -2.73
CA GLN A 187 -22.22 11.83 -3.37
C GLN A 187 -21.51 11.07 -4.52
N ASN A 188 -20.54 11.71 -5.17
CA ASN A 188 -19.74 11.17 -6.26
C ASN A 188 -18.43 10.50 -5.79
N GLY A 189 -18.20 10.40 -4.46
CA GLY A 189 -17.01 9.77 -3.89
C GLY A 189 -15.76 10.66 -3.84
N THR A 190 -15.87 11.95 -4.16
CA THR A 190 -14.78 12.93 -3.98
C THR A 190 -14.82 13.58 -2.61
#